data_AF-A0A4Q3SPQ9-F1
#
_entry.id   AF-A0A4Q3SPQ9-F1
#
_cell.length_a   1.000
_cell.length_b   1.000
_cell.length_c   1.000
_cell.angle_alpha   90.00
_cell.angle_beta   90.00
_cell.angle_gamma   90.00
#
_symmetry.space_group_name_H-M   'P 1'
#
loop_
_entity.id
_entity.type
_entity.pdbx_description
1 polymer ?
#
loop_
_entity_poly.entity_id
_entity_poly.type
_entity_poly.pdbx_seq_one_letter_code
_entity_poly.pdbx_strand_id
1 'polypeptide(L)' 'MANTERKNKTWFITGSSRGFGRVWTEAALKRGDKVAATARSLAGIA' A
#
# COMPACT_ATOMS: atom_id res chain seq x y z
N MET A 1 7.64 29.44 -2.93
CA MET A 1 7.28 28.07 -3.33
C MET A 1 7.42 27.18 -2.11
N ALA A 2 6.30 26.66 -1.57
CA ALA A 2 6.37 25.82 -0.37
C ALA A 2 7.09 24.50 -0.70
N ASN A 3 8.17 24.22 0.03
CA ASN A 3 8.87 22.94 -0.04
C ASN A 3 7.90 21.87 0.48
N THR A 4 7.21 21.19 -0.43
CA THR A 4 6.38 20.05 -0.07
C THR A 4 7.31 18.87 0.11
N GLU A 5 7.83 18.72 1.33
CA GLU A 5 8.42 17.47 1.82
C GLU A 5 7.40 16.34 1.56
N ARG A 6 7.54 15.64 0.43
CA ARG A 6 6.74 14.44 0.15
C ARG A 6 7.27 13.33 1.04
N LYS A 7 6.89 13.37 2.33
CA LYS A 7 7.13 12.26 3.24
C LYS A 7 6.47 11.02 2.67
N ASN A 8 7.27 9.97 2.45
CA ASN A 8 6.78 8.64 2.13
C ASN A 8 5.81 8.22 3.24
N LYS A 9 4.54 7.98 2.89
CA LYS A 9 3.52 7.59 3.86
C LYS A 9 3.65 6.11 4.18
N THR A 10 3.21 5.71 5.37
CA THR A 10 3.08 4.30 5.73
C THR A 10 1.60 3.94 5.82
N TRP A 11 1.19 2.90 5.10
CA TRP A 11 -0.19 2.43 5.02
C TRP A 11 -0.35 1.11 5.77
N PHE A 12 -1.49 0.93 6.42
CA PHE A 12 -1.94 -0.38 6.90
C PHE A 12 -3.18 -0.79 6.11
N ILE A 13 -3.07 -1.85 5.32
CA ILE A 13 -4.13 -2.27 4.39
C ILE A 13 -4.55 -3.69 4.73
N THR A 14 -5.84 -3.87 5.04
CA THR A 14 -6.44 -5.19 5.27
C THR A 14 -7.14 -5.70 4.02
N GLY A 15 -7.22 -7.02 3.86
CA GLY A 15 -7.87 -7.63 2.70
C GLY A 15 -7.12 -7.41 1.38
N SER A 16 -5.78 -7.33 1.42
CA SER A 16 -4.93 -7.04 0.26
C SER A 16 -4.87 -8.13 -0.80
N SER A 17 -5.50 -9.29 -0.55
CA SER A 17 -5.45 -10.45 -1.45
C SER A 17 -6.03 -10.25 -2.85
N ARG A 18 -7.00 -9.34 -3.01
CA ARG A 18 -7.73 -9.11 -4.27
C ARG A 18 -8.53 -7.80 -4.21
N GLY A 19 -9.17 -7.44 -5.32
CA GLY A 19 -10.07 -6.29 -5.40
C GLY A 19 -9.37 -4.99 -5.00
N PHE A 20 -10.09 -4.08 -4.35
CA PHE A 20 -9.55 -2.78 -3.99
C PHE A 20 -8.36 -2.83 -3.03
N GLY A 21 -8.33 -3.77 -2.08
CA GLY A 21 -7.18 -3.92 -1.17
C GLY A 21 -5.86 -4.14 -1.92
N ARG A 22 -5.90 -4.95 -2.99
CA ARG A 22 -4.75 -5.18 -3.87
C ARG A 22 -4.38 -3.93 -4.67
N VAL A 23 -5.37 -3.32 -5.33
CA VAL A 23 -5.17 -2.11 -6.17
C VAL A 23 -4.55 -0.98 -5.36
N TRP A 24 -5.01 -0.74 -4.13
CA TRP A 24 -4.46 0.30 -3.27
C TRP A 24 -3.05 -0.01 -2.77
N THR A 25 -2.78 -1.28 -2.43
CA THR A 25 -1.44 -1.74 -2.05
C THR A 25 -0.44 -1.46 -3.18
N GLU A 26 -0.76 -1.91 -4.39
CA GLU A 26 0.09 -1.71 -5.58
C GLU A 26 0.28 -0.21 -5.89
N ALA A 27 -0.78 0.59 -5.84
CA ALA A 27 -0.71 2.02 -6.10
C ALA A 27 0.10 2.80 -5.04
N ALA A 28 0.00 2.42 -3.77
CA ALA A 28 0.80 3.02 -2.70
C ALA A 28 2.28 2.68 -2.86
N LEU A 29 2.61 1.41 -3.09
CA LEU A 29 3.98 0.98 -3.36
C LEU A 29 4.58 1.69 -4.58
N LYS A 30 3.82 1.79 -5.68
CA LYS A 30 4.26 2.48 -6.90
C LYS A 30 4.58 3.97 -6.68
N ARG A 31 3.91 4.61 -5.71
CA ARG A 31 4.18 6.01 -5.34
C ARG A 31 5.46 6.16 -4.50
N GLY A 32 6.02 5.07 -3.97
CA GLY A 32 7.14 5.06 -3.04
C GLY A 32 6.73 5.07 -1.57
N ASP A 33 5.44 4.87 -1.28
CA ASP A 33 4.97 4.72 0.09
C ASP A 33 5.30 3.31 0.62
N LYS A 34 5.31 3.19 1.95
CA LYS A 34 5.45 1.91 2.65
C LYS A 34 4.09 1.32 2.95
N VAL A 35 3.95 0.00 2.88
CA VAL A 35 2.67 -0.68 3.15
C VAL A 35 2.90 -1.89 4.06
N ALA A 36 2.08 -2.00 5.12
CA ALA A 36 1.84 -3.22 5.86
C ALA A 36 0.51 -3.81 5.40
N ALA A 37 0.57 -4.87 4.59
CA ALA A 37 -0.59 -5.49 3.94
C ALA A 37 -0.98 -6.80 4.64
N THR A 38 -2.29 -7.04 4.83
CA THR A 38 -2.78 -8.29 5.45
C THR A 38 -3.76 -9.04 4.55
N ALA A 39 -3.58 -10.36 4.49
CA ALA A 39 -4.43 -11.29 3.78
C ALA A 39 -4.60 -12.59 4.59
N ARG A 40 -5.69 -13.32 4.32
CA ARG A 40 -5.97 -14.62 4.95
C ARG A 40 -5.05 -15.75 4.44
N SER A 41 -4.52 -15.60 3.23
CA SER A 41 -3.58 -16.52 2.61
C SER A 41 -2.36 -15.75 2.12
N LEU A 42 -1.18 -16.27 2.44
CA LEU A 42 0.11 -15.68 2.05
C LEU A 42 0.28 -15.59 0.53
N ALA A 43 -0.30 -16.54 -0.21
CA ALA A 43 -0.26 -16.54 -1.68
C ALA A 43 -0.90 -15.29 -2.31
N GLY A 44 -1.68 -14.52 -1.55
CA GLY A 44 -2.33 -13.30 -2.01
C GLY A 44 -1.62 -11.99 -1.64
N ILE A 45 -0.47 -12.00 -0.98
CA ILE A 45 0.23 -10.76 -0.61
C ILE A 45 1.10 -10.29 -1.80
N ALA A 46 0.97 -9.01 -2.16
CA ALA A 46 1.66 -8.33 -3.26
C ALA A 46 2.96 -7.67 -2.82
#